data_AF-A0A2S7TYJ9-F1
#
_entry.id   AF-A0A2S7TYJ9-F1
#
_cell.length_a   1.000
_cell.length_b   1.000
_cell.length_c   1.000
_cell.angle_alpha   90.00
_cell.angle_beta   90.00
_cell.angle_gamma   90.00
#
_symmetry.space_group_name_H-M   'P 1'
#
loop_
_entity.id
_entity.type
_entity.pdbx_description
1 polymer ?
#
loop_
_entity_poly.entity_id
_entity_poly.type
_entity_poly.pdbx_seq_one_letter_code
_entity_poly.pdbx_strand_id
1 'polypeptide(L)' 'MLTPQQVIDSEYLVSRCALLEIAAMFDRYDLAVHRTAEAGQNTEKLECLRNAMALLAKSDVSDNRAEQLLHLFAQV' A
#
# COMPACT_ATOMS: atom_id res chain seq x y z
N MET A 1 -23.32 13.92 -4.76
CA MET A 1 -22.30 12.88 -4.49
C MET A 1 -22.30 11.90 -5.66
N LEU A 2 -21.14 11.35 -6.02
CA LEU A 2 -21.06 10.29 -7.03
C LEU A 2 -21.78 9.04 -6.52
N THR A 3 -22.43 8.31 -7.42
CA THR A 3 -22.94 6.97 -7.12
C THR A 3 -21.78 5.99 -6.87
N PRO A 4 -21.99 4.86 -6.19
CA PRO A 4 -20.94 3.87 -5.98
C PRO A 4 -20.24 3.44 -7.27
N GLN A 5 -21.00 3.26 -8.36
CA GLN A 5 -20.44 2.90 -9.66
C GLN A 5 -19.57 4.02 -10.24
N GLN A 6 -20.02 5.27 -10.15
CA GLN A 6 -19.25 6.41 -10.63
C GLN A 6 -17.92 6.59 -9.88
N VAL A 7 -17.86 6.26 -8.58
CA VAL A 7 -16.60 6.26 -7.81
C VAL A 7 -15.64 5.20 -8.34
N ILE A 8 -16.13 3.99 -8.59
CA ILE A 8 -15.29 2.92 -9.16
C ILE A 8 -14.77 3.35 -10.54
N ASP A 9 -15.65 3.81 -11.42
CA ASP A 9 -15.28 4.15 -12.79
C ASP A 9 -14.28 5.32 -12.86
N SER A 10 -14.36 6.29 -11.93
CA SER A 10 -13.42 7.42 -11.88
C SER A 10 -12.06 7.06 -11.26
N GLU A 11 -12.06 6.26 -10.19
CA GLU A 11 -10.85 6.04 -9.38
C GLU A 11 -10.10 4.74 -9.72
N TYR A 12 -10.73 3.80 -10.42
CA TYR A 12 -10.17 2.45 -10.61
C TYR A 12 -8.83 2.47 -11.36
N LEU A 13 -8.70 3.24 -12.44
CA LEU A 13 -7.48 3.25 -13.25
C LEU A 13 -6.28 3.75 -12.46
N VAL A 14 -6.45 4.86 -11.73
CA VAL A 14 -5.39 5.47 -10.92
C VAL A 14 -5.02 4.55 -9.76
N SER A 15 -6.02 4.03 -9.05
CA SER A 15 -5.81 3.10 -7.93
C SER A 15 -5.08 1.83 -8.39
N ARG A 16 -5.46 1.28 -9.55
CA ARG A 16 -4.80 0.10 -10.14
C ARG A 16 -3.33 0.38 -10.47
N CYS A 17 -3.02 1.52 -11.07
CA CYS A 17 -1.64 1.90 -11.36
C CYS A 17 -0.81 2.03 -10.07
N ALA A 18 -1.35 2.68 -9.03
CA ALA A 18 -0.65 2.80 -7.75
C ALA A 18 -0.33 1.42 -7.12
N LEU A 19 -1.28 0.48 -7.19
CA LEU A 19 -1.04 -0.89 -6.71
C LEU A 19 0.06 -1.63 -7.50
N LEU A 20 0.12 -1.44 -8.82
CA LEU A 20 1.17 -2.03 -9.65
C LEU A 20 2.55 -1.46 -9.31
N GLU A 21 2.65 -0.16 -9.04
CA GLU A 21 3.91 0.49 -8.63
C GLU A 21 4.41 -0.04 -7.28
N ILE A 22 3.50 -0.26 -6.32
CA ILE A 22 3.82 -0.86 -5.02
C ILE A 22 4.32 -2.30 -5.20
N ALA A 23 3.62 -3.11 -6.01
CA ALA A 23 4.03 -4.48 -6.30
C ALA A 23 5.42 -4.53 -6.95
N ALA A 24 5.66 -3.69 -7.97
CA ALA A 24 6.95 -3.60 -8.63
C ALA A 24 8.08 -3.14 -7.68
N MET A 25 7.77 -2.34 -6.64
CA MET A 25 8.73 -2.00 -5.60
C MET A 25 9.09 -3.22 -4.74
N PHE A 26 8.10 -4.01 -4.32
CA PHE A 26 8.33 -5.24 -3.56
C PHE A 26 9.15 -6.27 -4.36
N ASP A 27 8.83 -6.49 -5.63
CA ASP A 27 9.59 -7.38 -6.50
C ASP A 27 11.07 -6.97 -6.62
N ARG A 28 11.31 -5.66 -6.75
CA ARG A 28 12.68 -5.12 -6.80
C ARG A 28 13.43 -5.31 -5.49
N TYR A 29 12.75 -5.17 -4.34
CA TYR A 29 13.34 -5.44 -3.03
C TYR A 29 13.69 -6.93 -2.89
N ASP A 30 12.76 -7.83 -3.18
CA ASP A 30 12.98 -9.27 -3.06
C ASP A 30 14.10 -9.75 -3.98
N LEU A 31 14.17 -9.21 -5.21
CA LEU A 31 15.28 -9.47 -6.13
C LEU A 31 16.62 -8.95 -5.60
N ALA A 32 16.64 -7.79 -4.94
CA ALA A 32 17.86 -7.25 -4.33
C ALA A 32 18.34 -8.15 -3.19
N VAL A 33 17.45 -8.55 -2.29
CA VAL A 33 17.75 -9.48 -1.19
C VAL A 33 18.27 -10.81 -1.72
N HIS A 34 17.65 -11.36 -2.77
CA HIS A 34 18.12 -12.59 -3.40
C HIS A 34 19.54 -12.44 -3.99
N ARG A 35 19.89 -11.27 -4.53
CA ARG A 35 21.21 -11.01 -5.14
C ARG A 35 22.31 -10.81 -4.11
N THR A 36 22.02 -10.13 -3.01
CA THR A 36 23.02 -9.81 -1.96
C THR A 36 23.08 -10.87 -0.86
N ALA A 37 22.07 -11.74 -0.77
CA ALA A 37 21.82 -12.62 0.39
C ALA A 37 21.70 -11.84 1.73
N GLU A 38 21.40 -10.55 1.65
CA GLU A 38 21.28 -9.65 2.79
C GLU A 38 19.95 -8.90 2.72
N ALA A 39 19.21 -8.92 3.83
CA ALA A 39 18.05 -8.06 4.00
C ALA A 39 18.49 -6.60 4.18
N GLY A 40 17.58 -5.67 3.87
CA GLY A 40 17.78 -4.26 4.22
C GLY A 40 17.97 -4.09 5.73
N GLN A 41 18.91 -3.24 6.13
CA GLN A 41 19.25 -3.02 7.55
C GLN A 41 18.13 -2.32 8.34
N ASN A 42 17.29 -1.54 7.66
CA ASN A 42 16.06 -0.95 8.20
C ASN A 42 14.90 -1.23 7.23
N THR A 43 13.95 -2.07 7.65
CA THR A 43 12.77 -2.47 6.88
C THR A 43 11.48 -1.79 7.36
N GLU A 44 11.54 -0.80 8.26
CA GLU A 44 10.36 -0.14 8.85
C GLU A 44 9.45 0.46 7.77
N LYS A 45 10.02 1.09 6.73
CA LYS A 45 9.27 1.62 5.59
C LYS A 45 8.58 0.53 4.76
N LEU A 46 9.23 -0.63 4.60
CA LEU A 46 8.68 -1.77 3.87
C LEU A 46 7.53 -2.41 4.66
N GLU A 47 7.73 -2.59 5.96
CA GLU A 47 6.72 -3.11 6.89
C GLU A 47 5.51 -2.16 6.97
N CYS A 48 5.74 -0.86 7.03
CA CYS A 48 4.69 0.15 7.00
C CYS A 48 3.81 0.05 5.75
N LEU A 49 4.40 -0.10 4.55
CA LEU A 49 3.64 -0.27 3.32
C LEU A 49 2.85 -1.59 3.29
N ARG A 50 3.40 -2.68 3.84
CA ARG A 50 2.68 -3.96 3.98
C ARG A 50 1.49 -3.81 4.94
N ASN A 51 1.67 -3.11 6.05
CA ASN A 51 0.62 -2.82 7.01
C ASN A 51 -0.48 -1.92 6.41
N ALA A 52 -0.09 -0.93 5.60
CA ALA A 52 -1.03 -0.06 4.88
C ALA A 52 -1.92 -0.88 3.93
N MET A 53 -1.34 -1.82 3.18
CA MET A 53 -2.08 -2.73 2.31
C MET A 53 -3.04 -3.64 3.09
N ALA A 54 -2.59 -4.19 4.21
CA ALA A 54 -3.44 -5.02 5.08
C ALA A 54 -4.61 -4.21 5.66
N LEU A 55 -4.40 -2.94 5.98
CA LEU A 55 -5.44 -2.03 6.46
C LEU A 55 -6.48 -1.75 5.37
N LEU A 56 -6.03 -1.45 4.15
CA LEU A 56 -6.92 -1.17 3.01
C LEU A 56 -7.75 -2.39 2.57
N ALA A 57 -7.22 -3.60 2.74
CA ALA A 57 -7.91 -4.85 2.40
C ALA A 57 -9.08 -5.19 3.31
N LYS A 58 -9.20 -4.55 4.49
CA LYS A 58 -10.32 -4.79 5.42
C LYS A 58 -11.62 -4.31 4.80
N SER A 59 -12.63 -5.18 4.77
CA SER A 59 -13.98 -4.91 4.25
C SER A 59 -14.87 -4.13 5.22
N ASP A 60 -14.41 -3.88 6.44
CA ASP A 60 -15.20 -3.19 7.45
C ASP A 60 -15.39 -1.72 7.09
N VAL A 61 -16.57 -1.17 7.42
CA VAL A 61 -16.88 0.26 7.27
C VAL A 61 -16.27 0.98 8.48
N SER A 62 -14.95 0.89 8.60
CA SER A 62 -14.19 1.59 9.64
C SER A 62 -13.93 3.04 9.21
N ASP A 63 -14.01 3.95 10.18
CA ASP A 63 -13.84 5.39 10.03
C ASP A 63 -12.55 5.74 9.27
N ASN A 64 -12.71 6.47 8.16
CA ASN A 64 -11.67 7.17 7.41
C ASN A 64 -10.33 6.43 7.21
N ARG A 65 -10.28 5.50 6.24
CA ARG A 65 -9.05 4.78 5.85
C ARG A 65 -7.86 5.71 5.57
N ALA A 66 -8.09 6.91 5.03
CA ALA A 66 -7.02 7.85 4.74
C ALA A 66 -6.35 8.37 6.02
N GLU A 67 -7.13 8.69 7.06
CA GLU A 67 -6.61 9.10 8.36
C GLU A 67 -5.84 7.99 9.05
N GLN A 68 -6.34 6.75 8.98
CA GLN A 68 -5.61 5.60 9.51
C GLN A 68 -4.26 5.39 8.81
N LEU A 69 -4.20 5.56 7.49
CA LEU A 69 -2.94 5.53 6.75
C LEU A 69 -2.01 6.67 7.17
N LEU A 70 -2.52 7.89 7.35
CA LEU A 70 -1.71 9.02 7.82
C LEU A 70 -1.10 8.75 9.20
N HIS A 71 -1.87 8.18 10.12
CA HIS A 71 -1.35 7.76 11.43
C HIS A 71 -0.30 6.67 11.32
N LEU A 72 -0.51 5.68 10.46
CA LEU A 72 0.47 4.62 10.20
C LEU A 72 1.78 5.19 9.61
N PHE A 73 1.69 6.14 8.69
CA PHE A 73 2.85 6.78 8.08
C PHE A 73 3.61 7.70 9.04
N ALA A 74 2.95 8.26 10.04
CA ALA A 74 3.59 9.11 11.06
C ALA A 74 4.43 8.34 12.09
N GLN A 75 4.38 7.00 12.08
CA GLN A 75 5.10 6.13 13.02
C GLN A 75 6.48 5.67 12.51
N VAL A 76 6.84 6.01 11.26
CA VAL A 76 8.07 5.59 10.57
C VAL A 76 9.08 6.72 10.49
#